data_AF-A0A915ZJ52-F1
#
_entry.id   AF-A0A915ZJ52-F1
#
_cell.length_a   1.000
_cell.length_b   1.000
_cell.length_c   1.000
_cell.angle_alpha   90.00
_cell.angle_beta   90.00
_cell.angle_gamma   90.00
#
_symmetry.space_group_name_H-M   'P 1'
#
loop_
_entity.id
_entity.type
_entity.pdbx_description
1 polymer ?
#
loop_
_entity_poly.entity_id
_entity_poly.type
_entity_poly.pdbx_seq_one_letter_code
_entity_poly.pdbx_strand_id
1 'polypeptide(L)'
;MDNTTWCVITVPILWRNPEIFTLFEEAKNILFNVILLHLSEESRNILKSHGVNSIITETYQQPSFNYISFWKHLDLFFIENLISRSIIEEYKISIVRNELLKTFFNKSTKLIHLSIPQNFDYQLHLIQGAENCFSKLESFNCYVDIDQNILEGLARICKSIKKLKFIYINSSNDNYYGIIKLIEIQKNLNNFHLINYSKNAIFNKSLEESLAKHADTVKYLKIGWKPTIRFLSYFLNLLSLEFVTLYFENSNDENYLLEKLSLPHLKILKVGEVPIDILIKLIESATGNLLEISVLINGNNSRRFIQSICKNCPNLKYFKLSLNSYSNSLISEFKNLLINCQYLDGLIY
;
A
#
# COMPACT_ATOMS: atom_id res chain seq x y z
N MET A 1 33.57 23.06 8.00
CA MET A 1 32.93 21.99 7.20
C MET A 1 32.65 22.60 5.85
N ASP A 2 33.30 22.10 4.82
CA ASP A 2 33.22 22.68 3.48
C ASP A 2 31.95 22.19 2.78
N ASN A 3 31.45 22.96 1.81
CA ASN A 3 30.21 22.64 1.07
C ASN A 3 30.22 21.22 0.47
N THR A 4 31.40 20.72 0.07
CA THR A 4 31.57 19.37 -0.48
C THR A 4 31.24 18.26 0.53
N THR A 5 31.64 18.41 1.79
CA THR A 5 31.35 17.41 2.84
C THR A 5 29.85 17.34 3.14
N TRP A 6 29.20 18.51 3.19
CA TRP A 6 27.75 18.58 3.35
C TRP A 6 27.00 17.88 2.21
N CYS A 7 27.41 18.11 0.95
CA CYS A 7 26.80 17.46 -0.20
C CYS A 7 26.93 15.93 -0.16
N VAL A 8 28.11 15.39 0.17
CA VAL A 8 28.34 13.93 0.25
C VAL A 8 27.42 13.26 1.27
N ILE A 9 27.12 13.92 2.38
CA ILE A 9 26.23 13.39 3.42
C ILE A 9 24.75 13.60 3.05
N THR A 10 24.41 14.78 2.53
CA THR A 10 23.01 15.22 2.38
C THR A 10 22.37 14.66 1.10
N VAL A 11 23.11 14.59 0.00
CA VAL A 11 22.59 14.12 -1.31
C VAL A 11 21.98 12.72 -1.21
N PRO A 12 22.66 11.69 -0.64
CA PRO A 12 22.08 10.36 -0.51
C PRO A 12 20.78 10.32 0.33
N ILE A 13 20.64 11.24 1.29
CA ILE A 13 19.46 11.32 2.17
C ILE A 13 18.30 11.92 1.39
N LEU A 14 18.51 13.07 0.74
CA LEU A 14 17.46 13.76 -0.03
C LEU A 14 17.02 12.94 -1.26
N TRP A 15 17.97 12.31 -1.94
CA TRP A 15 17.70 11.51 -3.14
C TRP A 15 17.24 10.08 -2.83
N ARG A 16 17.02 9.74 -1.56
CA ARG A 16 16.45 8.45 -1.18
C ARG A 16 15.02 8.27 -1.72
N ASN A 17 14.23 9.35 -1.66
CA ASN A 17 12.87 9.40 -2.18
C ASN A 17 12.59 10.82 -2.74
N PRO A 18 13.14 11.15 -3.92
CA PRO A 18 13.02 12.50 -4.49
C PRO A 18 11.59 12.86 -4.90
N GLU A 19 10.71 11.87 -5.00
CA GLU A 19 9.29 12.04 -5.36
C GLU A 19 8.52 12.87 -4.33
N ILE A 20 8.99 12.94 -3.08
CA ILE A 20 8.38 13.76 -2.02
C ILE A 20 8.39 15.25 -2.39
N PHE A 21 9.35 15.71 -3.19
CA PHE A 21 9.50 17.11 -3.60
C PHE A 21 8.60 17.50 -4.78
N THR A 22 7.77 16.57 -5.29
CA THR A 22 6.99 16.74 -6.53
C THR A 22 5.66 17.47 -6.35
N LEU A 23 5.42 18.05 -5.19
CA LEU A 23 4.30 18.97 -4.95
C LEU A 23 4.38 20.23 -5.83
N PHE A 24 5.54 20.52 -6.42
CA PHE A 24 5.79 21.64 -7.33
C PHE A 24 6.10 21.13 -8.74
N GLU A 25 5.53 21.77 -9.77
CA GLU A 25 5.66 21.30 -11.16
C GLU A 25 7.05 21.53 -11.73
N GLU A 26 7.72 22.61 -11.32
CA GLU A 26 9.10 22.90 -11.70
C GLU A 26 10.06 21.79 -11.22
N ALA A 27 9.79 21.22 -10.03
CA ALA A 27 10.60 20.15 -9.47
C ALA A 27 10.54 18.87 -10.33
N LYS A 28 9.38 18.58 -10.95
CA LYS A 28 9.23 17.41 -11.84
C LYS A 28 10.09 17.53 -13.09
N ASN A 29 10.14 18.70 -13.71
CA ASN A 29 10.99 18.96 -14.87
C ASN A 29 12.47 18.85 -14.52
N ILE A 30 12.87 19.38 -13.36
CA ILE A 30 14.26 19.24 -12.87
C ILE A 30 14.61 17.76 -12.65
N LEU A 31 13.74 17.00 -11.98
CA LEU A 31 13.96 15.57 -11.75
C LEU A 31 14.07 14.79 -13.06
N PHE A 32 13.19 15.09 -14.03
CA PHE A 32 13.25 14.45 -15.34
C PHE A 32 14.56 14.74 -16.06
N ASN A 33 15.01 16.01 -16.06
CA ASN A 33 16.31 16.38 -16.61
C ASN A 33 17.46 15.66 -15.91
N VAL A 34 17.41 15.51 -14.58
CA VAL A 34 18.43 14.75 -13.85
C VAL A 34 18.43 13.28 -14.27
N ILE A 35 17.27 12.64 -14.44
CA ILE A 35 17.20 11.26 -14.94
C ILE A 35 17.81 11.17 -16.34
N LEU A 36 17.45 12.09 -17.24
CA LEU A 36 17.97 12.14 -18.60
C LEU A 36 19.50 12.31 -18.62
N LEU A 37 20.06 13.10 -17.69
CA LEU A 37 21.51 13.25 -17.52
C LEU A 37 22.22 11.93 -17.17
N HIS A 38 21.54 10.96 -16.56
CA HIS A 38 22.11 9.64 -16.21
C HIS A 38 21.90 8.56 -17.29
N LEU A 39 21.27 8.89 -18.43
CA LEU A 39 21.20 7.96 -19.56
C LEU A 39 22.61 7.62 -20.04
N SER A 40 22.86 6.32 -20.28
CA SER A 40 24.09 5.84 -20.91
C SER A 40 24.21 6.39 -22.33
N GLU A 41 25.43 6.40 -22.86
CA GLU A 41 25.67 6.79 -24.25
C GLU A 41 24.89 5.91 -25.23
N GLU A 42 24.82 4.60 -24.98
CA GLU A 42 24.00 3.65 -25.76
C GLU A 42 22.52 4.04 -25.77
N SER A 43 21.92 4.27 -24.59
CA SER A 43 20.52 4.67 -24.47
C SER A 43 20.24 6.00 -25.17
N ARG A 44 21.16 6.97 -25.05
CA ARG A 44 21.06 8.25 -25.77
C ARG A 44 21.08 8.05 -27.29
N ASN A 45 21.96 7.19 -27.78
CA ASN A 45 22.06 6.90 -29.21
C ASN A 45 20.81 6.20 -29.75
N ILE A 46 20.23 5.27 -28.99
CA ILE A 46 18.95 4.61 -29.33
C ILE A 46 17.81 5.63 -29.40
N LEU A 47 17.70 6.52 -28.43
CA LEU A 47 16.67 7.55 -28.44
C LEU A 47 16.83 8.52 -29.63
N LYS A 48 18.06 8.93 -29.93
CA LYS A 48 18.37 9.77 -31.09
C LYS A 48 18.03 9.08 -32.42
N SER A 49 18.34 7.79 -32.57
CA SER A 49 18.04 7.04 -33.80
C SER A 49 16.55 6.90 -34.07
N HIS A 50 15.72 6.97 -33.02
CA HIS A 50 14.26 6.99 -33.12
C HIS A 50 13.68 8.41 -33.20
N GLY A 51 14.52 9.42 -33.38
CA GLY A 51 14.11 10.82 -33.52
C GLY A 51 13.56 11.42 -32.23
N VAL A 52 14.00 10.98 -31.05
CA VAL A 52 13.68 11.57 -29.73
C VAL A 52 14.78 12.54 -29.31
N ASN A 53 15.08 13.52 -30.16
CA ASN A 53 16.12 14.52 -29.88
C ASN A 53 15.62 15.63 -28.94
N SER A 54 14.30 15.85 -28.89
CA SER A 54 13.66 16.97 -28.17
C SER A 54 13.93 16.98 -26.67
N ILE A 55 14.15 15.81 -26.06
CA ILE A 55 14.41 15.68 -24.62
C ILE A 55 15.90 15.48 -24.28
N ILE A 56 16.76 15.26 -25.28
CA ILE A 56 18.17 14.96 -25.05
C ILE A 56 18.98 16.22 -25.30
N THR A 57 19.57 16.77 -24.23
CA THR A 57 20.50 17.90 -24.37
C THR A 57 21.79 17.48 -25.07
N GLU A 58 22.28 18.32 -25.99
CA GLU A 58 23.55 18.11 -26.70
C GLU A 58 24.76 18.28 -25.78
N THR A 59 24.66 19.17 -24.79
CA THR A 59 25.69 19.38 -23.76
C THR A 59 25.55 18.36 -22.65
N TYR A 60 26.21 17.22 -22.80
CA TYR A 60 26.36 16.24 -21.74
C TYR A 60 27.33 16.76 -20.67
N GLN A 61 26.80 17.17 -19.51
CA GLN A 61 27.59 17.33 -18.30
C GLN A 61 27.22 16.20 -17.35
N GLN A 62 28.16 15.29 -17.10
CA GLN A 62 27.95 14.21 -16.14
C GLN A 62 27.71 14.84 -14.75
N PRO A 63 26.60 14.49 -14.07
CA PRO A 63 26.32 15.04 -12.76
C PRO A 63 27.43 14.67 -11.75
N SER A 64 27.74 15.57 -10.83
CA SER A 64 28.78 15.36 -9.81
C SER A 64 28.51 14.18 -8.86
N PHE A 65 27.26 13.72 -8.81
CA PHE A 65 26.82 12.57 -8.03
C PHE A 65 26.01 11.62 -8.91
N ASN A 66 26.10 10.32 -8.63
CA ASN A 66 25.18 9.34 -9.21
C ASN A 66 23.86 9.35 -8.42
N TYR A 67 23.03 10.35 -8.70
CA TYR A 67 21.77 10.58 -8.01
C TYR A 67 20.82 9.39 -8.10
N ILE A 68 20.77 8.72 -9.25
CA ILE A 68 19.92 7.54 -9.49
C ILE A 68 20.27 6.38 -8.55
N SER A 69 21.56 6.18 -8.24
CA SER A 69 21.98 5.12 -7.32
C SER A 69 21.46 5.30 -5.87
N PHE A 70 21.16 6.54 -5.49
CA PHE A 70 20.60 6.87 -4.18
C PHE A 70 19.08 6.72 -4.14
N TRP A 71 18.39 6.66 -5.28
CA TRP A 71 16.93 6.48 -5.36
C TRP A 71 16.54 5.10 -4.84
N LYS A 72 15.87 5.05 -3.67
CA LYS A 72 15.46 3.79 -3.01
C LYS A 72 13.96 3.50 -3.12
N HIS A 73 13.15 4.52 -3.37
CA HIS A 73 11.71 4.41 -3.52
C HIS A 73 11.33 4.74 -4.95
N LEU A 74 11.10 3.72 -5.78
CA LEU A 74 10.79 3.93 -7.21
C LEU A 74 9.29 3.81 -7.44
N ASP A 75 8.62 4.91 -7.76
CA ASP A 75 7.25 4.92 -8.24
C ASP A 75 7.21 5.02 -9.77
N LEU A 76 6.85 3.93 -10.43
CA LEU A 76 6.73 3.92 -11.89
C LEU A 76 5.55 4.76 -12.38
N PHE A 77 4.51 4.99 -11.56
CA PHE A 77 3.46 5.94 -11.92
C PHE A 77 4.04 7.35 -12.07
N PHE A 78 4.97 7.73 -11.20
CA PHE A 78 5.67 9.01 -11.30
C PHE A 78 6.52 9.08 -12.57
N ILE A 79 7.27 8.02 -12.90
CA ILE A 79 8.06 7.97 -14.14
C ILE A 79 7.17 8.11 -15.38
N GLU A 80 6.05 7.40 -15.45
CA GLU A 80 5.08 7.55 -16.55
C GLU A 80 4.52 8.97 -16.62
N ASN A 81 4.26 9.61 -15.47
CA ASN A 81 3.81 10.99 -15.41
C ASN A 81 4.86 11.94 -16.01
N LEU A 82 6.14 11.78 -15.68
CA LEU A 82 7.23 12.58 -16.26
C LEU A 82 7.30 12.42 -17.78
N ILE A 83 7.22 11.18 -18.29
CA ILE A 83 7.25 10.90 -19.73
C ILE A 83 6.05 11.54 -20.43
N SER A 84 4.84 11.36 -19.88
CA SER A 84 3.60 11.89 -20.47
C SER A 84 3.58 13.42 -20.63
N ARG A 85 4.36 14.14 -19.81
CA ARG A 85 4.45 15.61 -19.84
C ARG A 85 5.52 16.14 -20.78
N SER A 86 6.45 15.29 -21.17
CA SER A 86 7.50 15.65 -22.11
C SER A 86 6.95 15.69 -23.54
N ILE A 87 7.55 16.53 -24.39
CA ILE A 87 7.13 16.69 -25.79
C ILE A 87 7.67 15.50 -26.59
N ILE A 88 6.97 14.37 -26.47
CA ILE A 88 7.29 13.08 -27.08
C ILE A 88 6.06 12.59 -27.84
N GLU A 89 6.27 12.15 -29.08
CA GLU A 89 5.21 11.54 -29.89
C GLU A 89 4.75 10.21 -29.27
N GLU A 90 3.44 9.96 -29.24
CA GLU A 90 2.83 8.85 -28.50
C GLU A 90 3.45 7.48 -28.82
N TYR A 91 3.72 7.20 -30.10
CA TYR A 91 4.32 5.92 -30.53
C TYR A 91 5.78 5.74 -30.09
N LYS A 92 6.47 6.79 -29.62
CA LYS A 92 7.85 6.75 -29.11
C LYS A 92 7.91 6.58 -27.59
N ILE A 93 6.79 6.71 -26.88
CA ILE A 93 6.73 6.65 -25.40
C ILE A 93 7.29 5.33 -24.87
N SER A 94 6.98 4.21 -25.52
CA SER A 94 7.46 2.88 -25.09
C SER A 94 8.99 2.75 -25.17
N ILE A 95 9.60 3.30 -26.22
CA ILE A 95 11.06 3.31 -26.39
C ILE A 95 11.70 4.17 -25.31
N VAL A 96 11.14 5.35 -25.05
CA VAL A 96 11.61 6.28 -24.01
C VAL A 96 11.53 5.65 -22.63
N ARG A 97 10.39 5.05 -22.30
CA ARG A 97 10.19 4.28 -21.06
C ARG A 97 11.27 3.22 -20.90
N ASN A 98 11.51 2.39 -21.91
CA ASN A 98 12.48 1.31 -21.84
C ASN A 98 13.89 1.82 -21.55
N GLU A 99 14.33 2.86 -22.26
CA GLU A 99 15.66 3.44 -22.05
C GLU A 99 15.80 4.16 -20.70
N LEU A 100 14.75 4.82 -20.22
CA LEU A 100 14.76 5.44 -18.89
C LEU A 100 14.82 4.39 -17.79
N LEU A 101 14.03 3.31 -17.88
CA LEU A 101 14.01 2.27 -16.86
C LEU A 101 15.35 1.55 -16.71
N LYS A 102 16.10 1.36 -17.81
CA LYS A 102 17.47 0.82 -17.75
C LYS A 102 18.39 1.62 -16.81
N THR A 103 18.18 2.93 -16.66
CA THR A 103 19.00 3.76 -15.76
C THR A 103 18.82 3.39 -14.28
N PHE A 104 17.61 2.99 -13.90
CA PHE A 104 17.26 2.63 -12.52
C PHE A 104 17.69 1.21 -12.17
N PHE A 105 17.60 0.27 -13.12
CA PHE A 105 17.90 -1.15 -12.92
C PHE A 105 19.38 -1.49 -13.12
N ASN A 106 20.27 -0.62 -12.67
CA ASN A 106 21.70 -0.87 -12.69
C ASN A 106 22.14 -1.74 -11.48
N LYS A 107 23.28 -2.44 -11.59
CA LYS A 107 23.73 -3.38 -10.53
C LYS A 107 24.03 -2.74 -9.17
N SER A 108 24.17 -1.41 -9.07
CA SER A 108 24.56 -0.72 -7.83
C SER A 108 23.36 -0.20 -7.03
N THR A 109 22.20 -0.01 -7.66
CA THR A 109 20.98 0.39 -6.97
C THR A 109 20.39 -0.80 -6.21
N LYS A 110 19.85 -0.53 -5.02
CA LYS A 110 19.06 -1.48 -4.23
C LYS A 110 17.80 -0.78 -3.80
N LEU A 111 16.68 -1.14 -4.39
CA LEU A 111 15.38 -0.55 -4.10
C LEU A 111 14.83 -1.13 -2.81
N ILE A 112 14.15 -0.26 -2.07
CA ILE A 112 13.44 -0.59 -0.82
C ILE A 112 11.93 -0.55 -1.07
N HIS A 113 11.47 0.31 -1.97
CA HIS A 113 10.07 0.39 -2.38
C HIS A 113 9.94 0.44 -3.91
N LEU A 114 8.91 -0.22 -4.43
CA LEU A 114 8.51 -0.21 -5.83
C LEU A 114 6.98 -0.03 -5.92
N SER A 115 6.53 0.93 -6.71
CA SER A 115 5.13 1.07 -7.13
C SER A 115 5.00 0.88 -8.64
N ILE A 116 4.05 0.06 -9.07
CA ILE A 116 3.74 -0.20 -10.49
C ILE A 116 2.35 0.36 -10.81
N PRO A 117 2.20 1.20 -11.85
CA PRO A 117 0.91 1.76 -12.24
C PRO A 117 -0.02 0.72 -12.88
N GLN A 118 -1.27 1.10 -13.06
CA GLN A 118 -2.22 0.32 -13.85
C GLN A 118 -1.74 0.21 -15.31
N ASN A 119 -2.14 -0.85 -16.01
CA ASN A 119 -1.82 -1.09 -17.43
C ASN A 119 -0.31 -1.13 -17.73
N PHE A 120 0.50 -1.42 -16.73
CA PHE A 120 1.93 -1.57 -16.90
C PHE A 120 2.24 -2.94 -17.51
N ASP A 121 2.82 -2.94 -18.70
CA ASP A 121 3.04 -4.13 -19.54
C ASP A 121 4.53 -4.48 -19.70
N TYR A 122 5.41 -3.82 -18.95
CA TYR A 122 6.85 -3.98 -19.08
C TYR A 122 7.42 -5.03 -18.11
N GLN A 123 8.11 -6.03 -18.65
CA GLN A 123 8.63 -7.17 -17.88
C GLN A 123 9.90 -6.79 -17.08
N LEU A 124 9.73 -6.04 -15.98
CA LEU A 124 10.83 -5.53 -15.14
C LEU A 124 11.84 -6.59 -14.72
N HIS A 125 11.35 -7.79 -14.44
CA HIS A 125 12.16 -8.91 -13.97
C HIS A 125 13.14 -9.46 -15.03
N LEU A 126 12.96 -9.10 -16.31
CA LEU A 126 13.85 -9.48 -17.41
C LEU A 126 14.97 -8.46 -17.63
N ILE A 127 14.91 -7.28 -16.98
CA ILE A 127 15.93 -6.25 -17.12
C ILE A 127 17.21 -6.73 -16.42
N GLN A 128 18.34 -6.60 -17.12
CA GLN A 128 19.64 -6.98 -16.57
C GLN A 128 19.91 -6.19 -15.28
N GLY A 129 20.13 -6.89 -14.16
CA GLY A 129 20.37 -6.26 -12.86
C GLY A 129 19.13 -6.10 -11.98
N ALA A 130 17.93 -6.39 -12.48
CA ALA A 130 16.68 -6.31 -11.72
C ALA A 130 16.70 -7.17 -10.44
N GLU A 131 17.23 -8.39 -10.50
CA GLU A 131 17.37 -9.26 -9.33
C GLU A 131 18.17 -8.60 -8.20
N ASN A 132 19.31 -7.99 -8.54
CA ASN A 132 20.13 -7.27 -7.56
C ASN A 132 19.40 -6.03 -7.03
N CYS A 133 18.71 -5.29 -7.91
CA CYS A 133 17.94 -4.11 -7.54
C CYS A 133 16.84 -4.44 -6.53
N PHE A 134 16.13 -5.55 -6.72
CA PHE A 134 15.00 -5.94 -5.89
C PHE A 134 15.36 -6.87 -4.71
N SER A 135 16.63 -7.28 -4.60
CA SER A 135 17.10 -8.16 -3.51
C SER A 135 16.81 -7.64 -2.09
N LYS A 136 16.65 -6.32 -1.93
CA LYS A 136 16.33 -5.64 -0.67
C LYS A 136 14.95 -4.98 -0.66
N LEU A 137 14.08 -5.33 -1.60
CA LEU A 137 12.74 -4.74 -1.70
C LEU A 137 11.92 -5.10 -0.46
N GLU A 138 11.52 -4.09 0.32
CA GLU A 138 10.75 -4.26 1.56
C GLU A 138 9.27 -3.91 1.37
N SER A 139 8.94 -3.09 0.37
CA SER A 139 7.56 -2.68 0.10
C SER A 139 7.26 -2.68 -1.39
N PHE A 140 6.08 -3.19 -1.74
CA PHE A 140 5.60 -3.24 -3.12
C PHE A 140 4.13 -2.82 -3.20
N ASN A 141 3.79 -2.09 -4.25
CA ASN A 141 2.44 -1.60 -4.52
C ASN A 141 2.10 -1.72 -6.01
N CYS A 142 0.91 -2.22 -6.34
CA CYS A 142 0.41 -2.20 -7.72
C CYS A 142 -1.11 -2.30 -7.79
N TYR A 143 -1.65 -2.15 -9.00
CA TYR A 143 -3.03 -2.53 -9.28
C TYR A 143 -3.17 -4.04 -9.44
N VAL A 144 -4.35 -4.59 -9.17
CA VAL A 144 -4.59 -6.04 -9.24
C VAL A 144 -4.64 -6.58 -10.68
N ASP A 145 -4.93 -5.72 -11.65
CA ASP A 145 -5.14 -6.06 -13.06
C ASP A 145 -3.86 -5.98 -13.92
N ILE A 146 -2.70 -5.69 -13.32
CA ILE A 146 -1.44 -5.70 -14.05
C ILE A 146 -1.11 -7.11 -14.56
N ASP A 147 -0.22 -7.19 -15.55
CA ASP A 147 0.21 -8.47 -16.11
C ASP A 147 0.78 -9.39 -15.02
N GLN A 148 0.13 -10.55 -14.85
CA GLN A 148 0.50 -11.54 -13.84
C GLN A 148 1.90 -12.11 -14.08
N ASN A 149 2.41 -12.10 -15.32
CA ASN A 149 3.78 -12.52 -15.63
C ASN A 149 4.82 -11.61 -14.94
N ILE A 150 4.53 -10.32 -14.81
CA ILE A 150 5.39 -9.36 -14.10
C ILE A 150 5.45 -9.77 -12.62
N LEU A 151 4.29 -10.03 -12.02
CA LEU A 151 4.18 -10.44 -10.62
C LEU A 151 4.84 -11.79 -10.35
N GLU A 152 4.70 -12.75 -11.25
CA GLU A 152 5.38 -14.05 -11.15
C GLU A 152 6.90 -13.90 -11.24
N GLY A 153 7.38 -13.05 -12.16
CA GLY A 153 8.79 -12.73 -12.29
C GLY A 153 9.34 -12.07 -11.03
N LEU A 154 8.59 -11.14 -10.42
CA LEU A 154 8.92 -10.54 -9.13
C LEU A 154 8.91 -11.57 -8.00
N ALA A 155 7.94 -12.49 -7.97
CA ALA A 155 7.86 -13.55 -6.96
C ALA A 155 9.10 -14.46 -6.97
N ARG A 156 9.74 -14.64 -8.14
CA ARG A 156 10.99 -15.42 -8.26
C ARG A 156 12.19 -14.75 -7.58
N ILE A 157 12.27 -13.42 -7.63
CA ILE A 157 13.46 -12.65 -7.22
C ILE A 157 13.27 -11.86 -5.91
N CYS A 158 12.03 -11.55 -5.51
CA CYS A 158 11.70 -10.72 -4.35
C CYS A 158 11.13 -11.56 -3.20
N LYS A 159 11.97 -11.99 -2.25
CA LYS A 159 11.57 -12.88 -1.13
C LYS A 159 11.51 -12.20 0.25
N SER A 160 11.73 -10.89 0.29
CA SER A 160 11.94 -10.11 1.51
C SER A 160 10.93 -8.97 1.69
N ILE A 161 9.85 -8.96 0.91
CA ILE A 161 8.83 -7.90 0.99
C ILE A 161 8.08 -8.05 2.31
N LYS A 162 8.05 -6.95 3.08
CA LYS A 162 7.38 -6.84 4.38
C LYS A 162 6.01 -6.17 4.24
N LYS A 163 5.82 -5.36 3.19
CA LYS A 163 4.60 -4.60 2.95
C LYS A 163 4.09 -4.78 1.52
N LEU A 164 2.92 -5.38 1.38
CA LEU A 164 2.21 -5.50 0.11
C LEU A 164 0.98 -4.60 0.12
N LYS A 165 0.80 -3.81 -0.95
CA LYS A 165 -0.39 -3.01 -1.18
C LYS A 165 -0.92 -3.29 -2.58
N PHE A 166 -2.18 -3.64 -2.68
CA PHE A 166 -2.85 -3.86 -3.95
C PHE A 166 -4.03 -2.91 -4.07
N ILE A 167 -4.24 -2.33 -5.25
CA ILE A 167 -5.39 -1.50 -5.56
C ILE A 167 -6.34 -2.34 -6.39
N TYR A 168 -7.47 -2.71 -5.79
CA TYR A 168 -8.52 -3.43 -6.50
C TYR A 168 -9.29 -2.47 -7.40
N ILE A 169 -9.55 -2.93 -8.61
CA ILE A 169 -10.45 -2.29 -9.57
C ILE A 169 -11.29 -3.39 -10.20
N ASN A 170 -12.52 -3.05 -10.58
CA ASN A 170 -13.39 -4.02 -11.22
C ASN A 170 -12.79 -4.40 -12.58
N SER A 171 -12.33 -5.63 -12.68
CA SER A 171 -11.58 -6.16 -13.82
C SER A 171 -12.32 -7.37 -14.36
N SER A 172 -12.36 -7.52 -15.69
CA SER A 172 -12.85 -8.73 -16.35
C SER A 172 -11.86 -9.89 -16.26
N ASN A 173 -10.62 -9.64 -15.83
CA ASN A 173 -9.62 -10.67 -15.60
C ASN A 173 -9.83 -11.31 -14.21
N ASP A 174 -10.09 -12.61 -14.20
CA ASP A 174 -10.23 -13.42 -12.98
C ASP A 174 -8.92 -14.15 -12.60
N ASN A 175 -7.84 -13.97 -13.36
CA ASN A 175 -6.56 -14.55 -13.05
C ASN A 175 -5.70 -13.61 -12.19
N TYR A 176 -5.55 -13.97 -10.91
CA TYR A 176 -4.73 -13.27 -9.93
C TYR A 176 -3.55 -14.12 -9.42
N TYR A 177 -3.16 -15.16 -10.17
CA TYR A 177 -2.17 -16.13 -9.74
C TYR A 177 -0.82 -15.49 -9.37
N GLY A 178 -0.38 -14.47 -10.13
CA GLY A 178 0.85 -13.74 -9.85
C GLY A 178 0.83 -13.03 -8.49
N ILE A 179 -0.31 -12.42 -8.13
CA ILE A 179 -0.51 -11.80 -6.81
C ILE A 179 -0.39 -12.84 -5.70
N ILE A 180 -1.11 -13.95 -5.83
CA ILE A 180 -1.14 -15.02 -4.83
C ILE A 180 0.27 -15.57 -4.62
N LYS A 181 0.96 -15.93 -5.69
CA LYS A 181 2.34 -16.43 -5.65
C LYS A 181 3.30 -15.44 -5.02
N LEU A 182 3.14 -14.14 -5.31
CA LEU A 182 3.98 -13.09 -4.72
C LEU A 182 3.76 -12.98 -3.21
N ILE A 183 2.53 -13.15 -2.70
CA ILE A 183 2.24 -13.18 -1.26
C ILE A 183 2.93 -14.38 -0.62
N GLU A 184 2.67 -15.58 -1.13
CA GLU A 184 3.06 -16.85 -0.49
C GLU A 184 4.57 -17.02 -0.28
N ILE A 185 5.39 -16.48 -1.19
CA ILE A 185 6.84 -16.66 -1.15
C ILE A 185 7.54 -15.70 -0.17
N GLN A 186 6.83 -14.74 0.42
CA GLN A 186 7.44 -13.76 1.32
C GLN A 186 7.78 -14.37 2.68
N LYS A 187 9.01 -14.14 3.15
CA LYS A 187 9.46 -14.74 4.42
C LYS A 187 8.95 -14.01 5.66
N ASN A 188 8.73 -12.69 5.57
CA ASN A 188 8.45 -11.83 6.72
C ASN A 188 7.36 -10.79 6.39
N LEU A 189 6.30 -11.22 5.71
CA LEU A 189 5.18 -10.33 5.38
C LEU A 189 4.54 -9.81 6.67
N ASN A 190 4.57 -8.50 6.85
CA ASN A 190 4.12 -7.85 8.08
C ASN A 190 2.87 -6.99 7.87
N ASN A 191 2.73 -6.39 6.69
CA ASN A 191 1.66 -5.48 6.35
C ASN A 191 1.06 -5.87 5.00
N PHE A 192 -0.26 -6.06 4.97
CA PHE A 192 -0.99 -6.33 3.75
C PHE A 192 -2.21 -5.41 3.63
N HIS A 193 -2.28 -4.70 2.52
CA HIS A 193 -3.38 -3.79 2.20
C HIS A 193 -4.02 -4.17 0.85
N LEU A 194 -5.32 -4.43 0.84
CA LEU A 194 -6.15 -4.36 -0.36
C LEU A 194 -7.00 -3.09 -0.29
N ILE A 195 -6.79 -2.18 -1.24
CA ILE A 195 -7.54 -0.94 -1.38
C ILE A 195 -8.72 -1.17 -2.33
N ASN A 196 -9.86 -0.54 -2.03
CA ASN A 196 -11.17 -0.72 -2.67
C ASN A 196 -11.79 -2.09 -2.43
N TYR A 197 -13.12 -2.15 -2.54
CA TYR A 197 -13.89 -3.36 -2.28
C TYR A 197 -13.85 -4.34 -3.47
N SER A 198 -13.42 -5.58 -3.21
CA SER A 198 -13.42 -6.71 -4.13
C SER A 198 -14.67 -7.55 -3.95
N LYS A 199 -15.45 -7.67 -5.03
CA LYS A 199 -16.61 -8.59 -5.13
C LYS A 199 -16.22 -9.99 -5.61
N ASN A 200 -14.97 -10.21 -5.99
CA ASN A 200 -14.53 -11.48 -6.55
C ASN A 200 -14.28 -12.51 -5.42
N ALA A 201 -15.27 -13.38 -5.18
CA ALA A 201 -15.21 -14.38 -4.12
C ALA A 201 -14.05 -15.37 -4.27
N ILE A 202 -13.70 -15.76 -5.50
CA ILE A 202 -12.60 -16.70 -5.78
C ILE A 202 -11.27 -16.05 -5.40
N PHE A 203 -11.04 -14.82 -5.87
CA PHE A 203 -9.84 -14.05 -5.53
C PHE A 203 -9.71 -13.82 -4.03
N ASN A 204 -10.80 -13.40 -3.38
CA ASN A 204 -10.82 -13.16 -1.93
C ASN A 204 -10.49 -14.43 -1.14
N LYS A 205 -11.02 -15.59 -1.55
CA LYS A 205 -10.68 -16.89 -0.95
C LYS A 205 -9.20 -17.21 -1.10
N SER A 206 -8.63 -17.01 -2.28
CA SER A 206 -7.19 -17.24 -2.51
C SER A 206 -6.31 -16.27 -1.71
N LEU A 207 -6.75 -15.01 -1.52
CA LEU A 207 -6.08 -14.06 -0.63
C LEU A 207 -6.09 -14.56 0.82
N GLU A 208 -7.23 -15.06 1.31
CA GLU A 208 -7.32 -15.60 2.67
C GLU A 208 -6.39 -16.80 2.88
N GLU A 209 -6.40 -17.75 1.94
CA GLU A 209 -5.56 -18.96 2.00
C GLU A 209 -4.06 -18.63 1.95
N SER A 210 -3.65 -17.68 1.11
CA SER A 210 -2.25 -17.26 1.00
C SER A 210 -1.80 -16.46 2.22
N LEU A 211 -2.61 -15.50 2.70
CA LEU A 211 -2.28 -14.70 3.87
C LEU A 211 -2.27 -15.50 5.18
N ALA A 212 -3.08 -16.56 5.28
CA ALA A 212 -3.07 -17.46 6.43
C ALA A 212 -1.68 -18.10 6.65
N LYS A 213 -0.89 -18.30 5.59
CA LYS A 213 0.50 -18.80 5.69
C LYS A 213 1.46 -17.82 6.38
N HIS A 214 1.05 -16.57 6.55
CA HIS A 214 1.82 -15.49 7.18
C HIS A 214 1.18 -14.99 8.47
N ALA A 215 0.24 -15.76 9.05
CA ALA A 215 -0.55 -15.33 10.21
C ALA A 215 0.30 -14.97 11.44
N ASP A 216 1.43 -15.65 11.64
CA ASP A 216 2.35 -15.36 12.74
C ASP A 216 3.09 -14.03 12.59
N THR A 217 3.30 -13.58 11.35
CA THR A 217 4.15 -12.42 11.00
C THR A 217 3.37 -11.16 10.66
N VAL A 218 2.15 -11.32 10.14
CA VAL A 218 1.28 -10.20 9.75
C VAL A 218 0.75 -9.50 10.99
N LYS A 219 1.01 -8.19 11.08
CA LYS A 219 0.58 -7.33 12.19
C LYS A 219 -0.42 -6.26 11.76
N TYR A 220 -0.48 -5.95 10.48
CA TYR A 220 -1.31 -4.88 9.94
C TYR A 220 -2.08 -5.39 8.73
N LEU A 221 -3.40 -5.49 8.87
CA LEU A 221 -4.30 -5.86 7.79
C LEU A 221 -5.21 -4.68 7.46
N LYS A 222 -5.23 -4.31 6.18
CA LYS A 222 -6.26 -3.45 5.60
C LYS A 222 -6.94 -4.21 4.48
N ILE A 223 -8.20 -4.57 4.67
CA ILE A 223 -8.91 -5.50 3.80
C ILE A 223 -10.09 -4.81 3.12
N GLY A 224 -10.15 -4.99 1.81
CA GLY A 224 -11.22 -4.52 0.94
C GLY A 224 -12.11 -5.67 0.49
N TRP A 225 -12.50 -6.56 1.38
CA TRP A 225 -13.49 -7.61 1.11
C TRP A 225 -14.19 -8.00 2.41
N LYS A 226 -15.24 -8.82 2.32
CA LYS A 226 -15.85 -9.48 3.47
C LYS A 226 -15.03 -10.73 3.83
N PRO A 227 -14.23 -10.72 4.92
CA PRO A 227 -13.43 -11.87 5.26
C PRO A 227 -14.25 -12.96 5.94
N THR A 228 -13.81 -14.21 5.82
CA THR A 228 -14.31 -15.27 6.69
C THR A 228 -13.77 -15.09 8.12
N ILE A 229 -14.56 -15.50 9.10
CA ILE A 229 -14.16 -15.42 10.52
C ILE A 229 -13.02 -16.39 10.81
N ARG A 230 -13.02 -17.55 10.15
CA ARG A 230 -11.94 -18.52 10.20
C ARG A 230 -10.62 -17.89 9.76
N PHE A 231 -10.63 -17.12 8.68
CA PHE A 231 -9.45 -16.38 8.24
C PHE A 231 -8.93 -15.43 9.32
N LEU A 232 -9.79 -14.57 9.89
CA LEU A 232 -9.38 -13.63 10.93
C LEU A 232 -8.83 -14.33 12.19
N SER A 233 -9.37 -15.50 12.53
CA SER A 233 -8.95 -16.27 13.71
C SER A 233 -7.49 -16.75 13.67
N TYR A 234 -6.85 -16.76 12.50
CA TYR A 234 -5.44 -17.13 12.38
C TYR A 234 -4.49 -16.06 12.94
N PHE A 235 -4.89 -14.78 12.94
CA PHE A 235 -3.98 -13.66 13.20
C PHE A 235 -3.93 -13.26 14.69
N LEU A 236 -3.46 -14.15 15.56
CA LEU A 236 -3.35 -13.88 17.00
C LEU A 236 -2.42 -12.70 17.33
N ASN A 237 -1.44 -12.41 16.47
CA ASN A 237 -0.47 -11.32 16.61
C ASN A 237 -0.89 -10.01 15.91
N LEU A 238 -2.14 -9.93 15.41
CA LEU A 238 -2.63 -8.76 14.70
C LEU A 238 -2.68 -7.54 15.61
N LEU A 239 -2.04 -6.44 15.20
CA LEU A 239 -2.05 -5.17 15.93
C LEU A 239 -3.08 -4.20 15.37
N SER A 240 -3.34 -4.26 14.07
CA SER A 240 -4.25 -3.36 13.37
C SER A 240 -5.11 -4.12 12.36
N LEU A 241 -6.42 -3.88 12.43
CA LEU A 241 -7.39 -4.36 11.47
C LEU A 241 -8.16 -3.16 10.90
N GLU A 242 -8.11 -3.00 9.59
CA GLU A 242 -8.85 -1.97 8.87
C GLU A 242 -9.74 -2.58 7.78
N PHE A 243 -11.02 -2.21 7.73
CA PHE A 243 -11.92 -2.53 6.63
C PHE A 243 -12.14 -1.31 5.74
N VAL A 244 -11.80 -1.43 4.45
CA VAL A 244 -12.16 -0.43 3.44
C VAL A 244 -13.66 -0.49 3.23
N THR A 245 -14.38 0.65 3.26
CA THR A 245 -15.85 0.76 3.21
C THR A 245 -16.52 -0.35 2.40
N LEU A 246 -17.29 -1.16 3.11
CA LEU A 246 -17.93 -2.36 2.61
C LEU A 246 -19.41 -2.03 2.43
N TYR A 247 -19.92 -2.07 1.20
CA TYR A 247 -21.37 -2.22 1.02
C TYR A 247 -21.69 -3.67 1.33
N PHE A 248 -21.89 -4.01 2.61
CA PHE A 248 -22.43 -5.32 2.95
C PHE A 248 -23.85 -5.41 2.41
N GLU A 249 -24.02 -6.15 1.33
CA GLU A 249 -25.33 -6.73 1.04
C GLU A 249 -25.71 -7.58 2.26
N ASN A 250 -26.94 -7.38 2.77
CA ASN A 250 -27.45 -8.02 3.98
C ASN A 250 -27.37 -9.55 3.87
N SER A 251 -26.24 -10.15 4.24
CA SER A 251 -26.09 -11.60 4.35
C SER A 251 -26.20 -11.97 5.82
N ASN A 252 -27.34 -12.54 6.22
CA ASN A 252 -27.60 -12.98 7.59
C ASN A 252 -26.84 -14.27 7.99
N ASP A 253 -26.07 -14.87 7.08
CA ASP A 253 -25.71 -16.29 7.17
C ASP A 253 -24.49 -16.67 8.01
N GLU A 254 -23.75 -15.71 8.60
CA GLU A 254 -22.48 -16.03 9.29
C GLU A 254 -22.39 -15.59 10.76
N ASN A 255 -23.49 -15.11 11.33
CA ASN A 255 -23.50 -14.54 12.69
C ASN A 255 -23.08 -15.52 13.79
N TYR A 256 -23.22 -16.84 13.60
CA TYR A 256 -22.91 -17.86 14.61
C TYR A 256 -21.41 -18.23 14.70
N LEU A 257 -20.62 -18.01 13.64
CA LEU A 257 -19.19 -18.36 13.64
C LEU A 257 -18.33 -17.34 14.44
N LEU A 258 -18.89 -16.18 14.75
CA LEU A 258 -18.19 -15.10 15.45
C LEU A 258 -17.92 -15.39 16.94
N GLU A 259 -18.57 -16.40 17.54
CA GLU A 259 -18.40 -16.74 18.96
C GLU A 259 -17.00 -17.24 19.32
N LYS A 260 -16.16 -17.60 18.34
CA LYS A 260 -14.81 -18.15 18.54
C LYS A 260 -13.69 -17.20 18.15
N LEU A 261 -13.99 -15.98 17.72
CA LEU A 261 -12.96 -15.04 17.28
C LEU A 261 -12.19 -14.48 18.48
N SER A 262 -10.86 -14.60 18.45
CA SER A 262 -9.96 -14.01 19.44
C SER A 262 -8.84 -13.27 18.73
N LEU A 263 -8.69 -11.97 19.02
CA LEU A 263 -7.68 -11.08 18.48
C LEU A 263 -6.96 -10.37 19.62
N PRO A 264 -6.27 -11.12 20.51
CA PRO A 264 -5.86 -10.63 21.82
C PRO A 264 -4.86 -9.48 21.75
N HIS A 265 -4.12 -9.31 20.66
CA HIS A 265 -3.15 -8.22 20.51
C HIS A 265 -3.65 -7.01 19.72
N LEU A 266 -4.94 -7.00 19.33
CA LEU A 266 -5.50 -5.95 18.49
C LEU A 266 -5.56 -4.62 19.26
N LYS A 267 -4.88 -3.60 18.70
CA LYS A 267 -4.81 -2.25 19.26
C LYS A 267 -5.57 -1.22 18.45
N ILE A 268 -5.65 -1.41 17.13
CA ILE A 268 -6.24 -0.46 16.20
C ILE A 268 -7.34 -1.16 15.42
N LEU A 269 -8.56 -0.64 15.52
CA LEU A 269 -9.71 -1.11 14.76
C LEU A 269 -10.30 0.05 13.95
N LYS A 270 -10.19 -0.02 12.63
CA LYS A 270 -10.75 0.97 11.72
C LYS A 270 -11.74 0.31 10.79
N VAL A 271 -12.98 0.76 10.76
CA VAL A 271 -14.02 0.03 10.06
C VAL A 271 -14.90 1.01 9.30
N GLY A 272 -15.06 0.78 8.00
CA GLY A 272 -16.14 1.41 7.25
C GLY A 272 -17.50 0.86 7.69
N GLU A 273 -18.50 0.99 6.82
CA GLU A 273 -19.84 0.49 7.10
C GLU A 273 -19.83 -1.05 7.21
N VAL A 274 -20.14 -1.59 8.39
CA VAL A 274 -20.28 -3.03 8.68
C VAL A 274 -21.51 -3.25 9.58
N PRO A 275 -22.10 -4.46 9.59
CA PRO A 275 -23.09 -4.83 10.59
C PRO A 275 -22.60 -4.62 12.03
N ILE A 276 -23.46 -4.03 12.87
CA ILE A 276 -23.10 -3.64 14.25
C ILE A 276 -22.70 -4.83 15.13
N ASP A 277 -23.31 -5.99 14.91
CA ASP A 277 -23.00 -7.21 15.68
C ASP A 277 -21.57 -7.70 15.39
N ILE A 278 -21.07 -7.51 14.16
CA ILE A 278 -19.69 -7.82 13.79
C ILE A 278 -18.73 -6.87 14.52
N LEU A 279 -19.04 -5.57 14.57
CA LEU A 279 -18.23 -4.59 15.31
C LEU A 279 -18.10 -4.92 16.80
N ILE A 280 -19.23 -5.23 17.44
CA ILE A 280 -19.27 -5.57 18.86
C ILE A 280 -18.40 -6.81 19.13
N LYS A 281 -18.50 -7.83 18.27
CA LYS A 281 -17.70 -9.06 18.39
C LYS A 281 -16.20 -8.82 18.16
N LEU A 282 -15.84 -7.94 17.23
CA LEU A 282 -14.44 -7.53 17.05
C LEU A 282 -13.90 -6.81 18.30
N ILE A 283 -14.70 -5.94 18.92
CA ILE A 283 -14.34 -5.28 20.18
C ILE A 283 -14.14 -6.31 21.30
N GLU A 284 -15.07 -7.24 21.46
CA GLU A 284 -15.00 -8.29 22.49
C GLU A 284 -13.78 -9.21 22.27
N SER A 285 -13.46 -9.53 21.01
CA SER A 285 -12.33 -10.39 20.64
C SER A 285 -10.96 -9.79 21.00
N ALA A 286 -10.87 -8.47 21.18
CA ALA A 286 -9.63 -7.75 21.48
C ALA A 286 -9.29 -7.68 22.98
N THR A 287 -10.16 -8.24 23.85
CA THR A 287 -9.89 -8.45 25.28
C THR A 287 -9.35 -7.22 26.04
N GLY A 288 -9.85 -6.02 25.75
CA GLY A 288 -9.43 -4.79 26.44
C GLY A 288 -8.20 -4.07 25.87
N ASN A 289 -7.60 -4.56 24.79
CA ASN A 289 -6.34 -4.03 24.26
C ASN A 289 -6.50 -2.93 23.20
N LEU A 290 -7.73 -2.60 22.81
CA LEU A 290 -8.00 -1.54 21.83
C LEU A 290 -7.62 -0.16 22.37
N LEU A 291 -6.81 0.56 21.58
CA LEU A 291 -6.35 1.92 21.84
C LEU A 291 -6.97 2.93 20.88
N GLU A 292 -7.27 2.51 19.64
CA GLU A 292 -7.89 3.34 18.62
C GLU A 292 -9.06 2.61 17.97
N ILE A 293 -10.23 3.25 17.96
CA ILE A 293 -11.43 2.79 17.27
C ILE A 293 -11.88 3.92 16.33
N SER A 294 -12.02 3.62 15.04
CA SER A 294 -12.57 4.55 14.06
C SER A 294 -13.64 3.82 13.24
N VAL A 295 -14.91 4.20 13.37
CA VAL A 295 -16.01 3.49 12.71
C VAL A 295 -17.00 4.41 12.01
N LEU A 296 -17.59 3.92 10.92
CA LEU A 296 -18.79 4.47 10.28
C LEU A 296 -19.97 3.53 10.54
N ILE A 297 -21.02 4.01 11.22
CA ILE A 297 -22.20 3.19 11.56
C ILE A 297 -23.52 3.88 11.22
N ASN A 298 -24.58 3.08 11.05
CA ASN A 298 -25.95 3.57 10.96
C ASN A 298 -26.48 3.92 12.37
N GLY A 299 -27.19 5.04 12.49
CA GLY A 299 -27.63 5.63 13.76
C GLY A 299 -28.52 4.73 14.62
N ASN A 300 -29.32 3.83 14.01
CA ASN A 300 -30.32 3.03 14.74
C ASN A 300 -29.74 2.07 15.80
N ASN A 301 -28.47 1.68 15.71
CA ASN A 301 -27.82 0.74 16.65
C ASN A 301 -26.57 1.31 17.34
N SER A 302 -26.33 2.61 17.19
CA SER A 302 -25.16 3.31 17.75
C SER A 302 -25.04 3.19 19.27
N ARG A 303 -26.18 3.16 19.98
CA ARG A 303 -26.24 2.98 21.44
C ARG A 303 -25.57 1.69 21.92
N ARG A 304 -25.97 0.55 21.36
CA ARG A 304 -25.47 -0.78 21.75
C ARG A 304 -23.96 -0.90 21.51
N PHE A 305 -23.47 -0.25 20.45
CA PHE A 305 -22.05 -0.22 20.13
C PHE A 305 -21.23 0.59 21.14
N ILE A 306 -21.65 1.81 21.47
CA ILE A 306 -20.95 2.63 22.49
C ILE A 306 -20.95 1.91 23.84
N GLN A 307 -22.04 1.25 24.23
CA GLN A 307 -22.10 0.46 25.46
C GLN A 307 -21.08 -0.70 25.47
N SER A 308 -20.90 -1.38 24.33
CA SER A 308 -19.86 -2.41 24.21
C SER A 308 -18.45 -1.84 24.39
N ILE A 309 -18.17 -0.66 23.82
CA ILE A 309 -16.88 0.03 24.03
C ILE A 309 -16.68 0.32 25.52
N CYS A 310 -17.69 0.89 26.20
CA CYS A 310 -17.59 1.21 27.62
C CYS A 310 -17.26 -0.03 28.48
N LYS A 311 -17.83 -1.18 28.13
CA LYS A 311 -17.61 -2.44 28.84
C LYS A 311 -16.24 -3.06 28.56
N ASN A 312 -15.78 -2.98 27.31
CA ASN A 312 -14.68 -3.80 26.81
C ASN A 312 -13.40 -3.02 26.52
N CYS A 313 -13.38 -1.68 26.54
CA CYS A 313 -12.24 -0.87 26.11
C CYS A 313 -11.85 0.22 27.14
N PRO A 314 -11.49 -0.15 28.39
CA PRO A 314 -11.12 0.84 29.41
C PRO A 314 -9.86 1.65 29.05
N ASN A 315 -8.98 1.09 28.22
CA ASN A 315 -7.70 1.70 27.80
C ASN A 315 -7.78 2.50 26.49
N LEU A 316 -8.99 2.76 25.99
CA LEU A 316 -9.19 3.46 24.72
C LEU A 316 -8.62 4.89 24.78
N LYS A 317 -7.83 5.27 23.78
CA LYS A 317 -7.22 6.61 23.66
C LYS A 317 -7.87 7.47 22.59
N TYR A 318 -8.22 6.87 21.46
CA TYR A 318 -8.80 7.59 20.33
C TYR A 318 -10.09 6.91 19.88
N PHE A 319 -11.17 7.67 19.86
CA PHE A 319 -12.45 7.23 19.33
C PHE A 319 -12.93 8.19 18.25
N LYS A 320 -13.09 7.67 17.03
CA LYS A 320 -13.77 8.37 15.93
C LYS A 320 -15.04 7.62 15.59
N LEU A 321 -16.17 8.31 15.73
CA LEU A 321 -17.47 7.84 15.30
C LEU A 321 -17.92 8.70 14.12
N SER A 322 -18.48 8.08 13.09
CA SER A 322 -19.18 8.77 12.02
C SER A 322 -20.54 8.11 11.86
N LEU A 323 -21.59 8.91 11.75
CA LEU A 323 -22.97 8.43 11.63
C LEU A 323 -23.55 8.75 10.25
N ASN A 324 -24.19 7.74 9.64
CA ASN A 324 -24.96 7.92 8.39
C ASN A 324 -26.35 8.53 8.63
N SER A 325 -26.81 8.61 9.88
CA SER A 325 -28.10 9.19 10.27
C SER A 325 -28.02 9.83 11.65
N TYR A 326 -28.54 11.05 11.79
CA TYR A 326 -28.50 11.82 13.04
C TYR A 326 -29.40 11.17 14.12
N SER A 327 -28.84 10.97 15.32
CA SER A 327 -29.62 10.66 16.50
C SER A 327 -29.20 11.54 17.68
N ASN A 328 -30.13 12.33 18.22
CA ASN A 328 -29.91 13.14 19.43
C ASN A 328 -29.79 12.28 20.71
N SER A 329 -29.89 10.94 20.58
CA SER A 329 -30.00 9.99 21.68
C SER A 329 -28.66 9.49 22.23
N LEU A 330 -27.52 9.95 21.70
CA LEU A 330 -26.19 9.43 22.10
C LEU A 330 -25.49 10.23 23.19
N ILE A 331 -26.00 11.40 23.59
CA ILE A 331 -25.35 12.25 24.60
C ILE A 331 -25.11 11.48 25.92
N SER A 332 -26.09 10.71 26.38
CA SER A 332 -25.96 9.90 27.59
C SER A 332 -24.91 8.80 27.45
N GLU A 333 -24.79 8.19 26.27
CA GLU A 333 -23.79 7.16 26.01
C GLU A 333 -22.39 7.72 25.89
N PHE A 334 -22.22 8.93 25.34
CA PHE A 334 -20.93 9.62 25.37
C PHE A 334 -20.49 9.98 26.79
N LYS A 335 -21.43 10.41 27.65
CA LYS A 335 -21.13 10.61 29.07
C LYS A 335 -20.63 9.31 29.70
N ASN A 336 -21.29 8.18 29.44
CA ASN A 336 -20.83 6.87 29.92
C ASN A 336 -19.45 6.50 29.37
N LEU A 337 -19.19 6.76 28.09
CA LEU A 337 -17.91 6.50 27.46
C LEU A 337 -16.77 7.29 28.11
N LEU A 338 -16.98 8.58 28.41
CA LEU A 338 -15.99 9.42 29.09
C LEU A 338 -15.70 8.95 30.53
N ILE A 339 -16.68 8.36 31.22
CA ILE A 339 -16.50 7.81 32.57
C ILE A 339 -15.69 6.51 32.55
N ASN A 340 -15.97 5.62 31.58
CA ASN A 340 -15.40 4.28 31.53
C ASN A 340 -14.05 4.22 30.77
N CYS A 341 -13.83 5.10 29.79
CA CYS A 341 -12.60 5.19 29.01
C CYS A 341 -11.75 6.37 29.48
N GLN A 342 -11.14 6.24 30.67
CA GLN A 342 -10.44 7.35 31.35
C GLN A 342 -9.18 7.85 30.63
N TYR A 343 -8.65 7.07 29.68
CA TYR A 343 -7.47 7.42 28.89
C TYR A 343 -7.79 8.05 27.54
N LEU A 344 -9.04 8.46 27.31
CA LEU A 344 -9.47 9.04 26.04
C LEU A 344 -8.86 10.43 25.83
N ASP A 345 -7.92 10.51 24.89
CA ASP A 345 -7.24 11.75 24.48
C ASP A 345 -7.95 12.44 23.32
N GLY A 346 -8.70 11.69 22.50
CA GLY A 346 -9.38 12.23 21.33
C GLY A 346 -10.73 11.57 21.05
N LEU A 347 -11.77 12.41 20.96
CA LEU A 347 -13.12 12.04 20.53
C LEU A 347 -13.50 12.86 19.29
N ILE A 348 -13.78 12.20 18.18
CA ILE A 348 -14.27 12.81 16.94
C ILE A 348 -15.64 12.19 16.65
N TYR A 349 -16.66 13.04 16.47
CA TYR A 349 -18.04 12.65 16.20
C TYR A 349 -18.59 13.38 14.98
#